data_AF-A0A0B5AXV7-F1
#
_entry.id   AF-A0A0B5AXV7-F1
#
_cell.length_a   1.000
_cell.length_b   1.000
_cell.length_c   1.000
_cell.angle_alpha   90.00
_cell.angle_beta   90.00
_cell.angle_gamma   90.00
#
_symmetry.space_group_name_H-M   'P 1'
#
loop_
_entity.id
_entity.type
_entity.pdbx_description
1 polymer ?
#
loop_
_entity_poly.entity_id
_entity_poly.type
_entity_poly.pdbx_seq_one_letter_code
_entity_poly.pdbx_strand_id
1 'polypeptide(L)'
;MKPTEKQIQDFVTEWRETERELGESILDGRFPLNPQTFMTWCFGRGYLTGDQYNAWVADYRMQTLEATDENYFVYTDDAESVPYAVVIDENMHSSDNDDLYEKAIAIVGEFILSIDVYGERWNDFVQKVKNDDEVDE
;
A
#
# COMPACT_ATOMS: atom_id res chain seq x y z
N MET A 1 10.69 14.91 -4.20
CA MET A 1 9.87 15.82 -5.05
C MET A 1 8.44 15.30 -4.99
N LYS A 2 7.38 16.14 -5.04
CA LYS A 2 6.01 15.60 -5.08
C LYS A 2 5.75 15.03 -6.49
N PRO A 3 5.31 13.77 -6.64
CA PRO A 3 4.97 13.21 -7.94
C PRO A 3 3.76 13.93 -8.54
N THR A 4 3.72 13.99 -9.87
CA THR A 4 2.56 14.47 -10.61
C THR A 4 1.43 13.44 -10.59
N GLU A 5 0.20 13.90 -10.82
CA GLU A 5 -0.96 13.01 -10.92
C GLU A 5 -0.77 11.93 -11.99
N LYS A 6 -0.17 12.29 -13.13
CA LYS A 6 0.17 11.32 -14.18
C LYS A 6 1.14 10.25 -13.67
N GLN A 7 2.19 10.62 -12.94
CA GLN A 7 3.15 9.64 -12.41
C GLN A 7 2.49 8.69 -11.41
N ILE A 8 1.54 9.17 -10.61
CA ILE A 8 0.77 8.31 -9.69
C ILE A 8 -0.12 7.34 -10.48
N GLN A 9 -0.79 7.81 -11.54
CA GLN A 9 -1.65 6.96 -12.38
C GLN A 9 -0.85 5.93 -13.19
N ASP A 10 0.31 6.31 -13.72
CA ASP A 10 1.24 5.40 -14.38
C ASP A 10 1.70 4.31 -13.37
N PHE A 11 1.97 4.69 -12.12
CA PHE A 11 2.32 3.75 -11.03
C PHE A 11 1.17 2.79 -10.69
N VAL A 12 -0.06 3.30 -10.55
CA VAL A 12 -1.26 2.47 -10.28
C VAL A 12 -1.44 1.41 -11.37
N THR A 13 -1.22 1.80 -12.63
CA THR A 13 -1.31 0.88 -13.76
C THR A 13 -0.25 -0.22 -13.66
N GLU A 14 1.01 0.15 -13.44
CA GLU A 14 2.12 -0.82 -13.28
C GLU A 14 1.90 -1.75 -12.07
N TRP A 15 1.38 -1.21 -10.95
CA TRP A 15 1.03 -2.00 -9.77
C TRP A 15 0.01 -3.09 -10.11
N ARG A 16 -1.11 -2.72 -10.75
CA ARG A 16 -2.16 -3.68 -11.13
C ARG A 16 -1.67 -4.72 -12.14
N GLU A 17 -0.81 -4.33 -13.08
CA GLU A 17 -0.19 -5.28 -14.00
C GLU A 17 0.72 -6.26 -13.27
N THR A 18 1.52 -5.77 -12.32
CA THR A 18 2.42 -6.60 -11.50
C THR A 18 1.64 -7.56 -10.59
N GLU A 19 0.55 -7.13 -9.95
CA GLU A 19 -0.32 -8.03 -9.18
C GLU A 19 -0.97 -9.10 -10.06
N ARG A 20 -1.34 -8.76 -11.29
CA ARG A 20 -1.90 -9.72 -12.25
C ARG A 20 -0.86 -10.78 -12.66
N GLU A 21 0.41 -10.40 -12.81
CA GLU A 21 1.52 -11.33 -13.07
C GLU A 21 1.76 -12.25 -11.87
N LEU A 22 1.75 -11.71 -10.65
CA LEU A 22 1.96 -12.48 -9.41
C LEU A 22 0.77 -13.38 -9.02
N GLY A 23 -0.46 -13.00 -9.39
CA GLY A 23 -1.69 -13.69 -8.99
C GLY A 23 -2.13 -13.44 -7.53
N GLU A 24 -1.45 -12.55 -6.81
CA GLU A 24 -1.74 -12.18 -5.42
C GLU A 24 -1.36 -10.71 -5.14
N SER A 25 -1.72 -10.20 -3.96
CA SER A 25 -1.41 -8.81 -3.60
C SER A 25 0.09 -8.63 -3.34
N ILE A 26 0.63 -7.51 -3.83
CA ILE A 26 2.04 -7.14 -3.60
C ILE A 26 2.32 -6.88 -2.10
N LEU A 27 1.32 -6.42 -1.36
CA LEU A 27 1.45 -6.13 0.08
C LEU A 27 1.20 -7.36 0.95
N ASP A 28 0.97 -8.54 0.36
CA ASP A 28 0.99 -9.83 1.07
C ASP A 28 2.44 -10.35 1.18
N GLY A 29 3.32 -9.52 1.76
CA GLY A 29 4.72 -9.87 2.02
C GLY A 29 5.69 -9.86 0.83
N ARG A 30 5.26 -9.46 -0.38
CA ARG A 30 6.13 -9.44 -1.58
C ARG A 30 6.97 -8.18 -1.69
N PHE A 31 6.43 -7.01 -1.32
CA PHE A 31 7.15 -5.74 -1.34
C PHE A 31 7.44 -5.22 0.08
N PRO A 32 8.70 -4.91 0.42
CA PRO A 32 9.07 -4.51 1.78
C PRO A 32 8.70 -3.04 2.06
N LEU A 33 7.44 -2.79 2.43
CA LEU A 33 6.94 -1.49 2.83
C LEU A 33 7.11 -1.31 4.34
N ASN A 34 8.11 -0.54 4.78
CA ASN A 34 8.28 -0.29 6.23
C ASN A 34 7.03 0.41 6.83
N PRO A 35 6.29 -0.22 7.76
CA PRO A 35 5.03 0.31 8.26
C PRO A 35 5.20 1.66 8.97
N GLN A 36 6.26 1.79 9.78
CA GLN A 36 6.52 3.02 10.52
C GLN A 36 6.80 4.21 9.61
N THR A 37 7.59 4.01 8.56
CA THR A 37 7.90 5.08 7.62
C THR A 37 6.66 5.48 6.82
N PHE A 38 5.90 4.50 6.35
CA PHE A 38 4.69 4.74 5.58
C PHE A 38 3.58 5.43 6.39
N MET A 39 3.26 4.92 7.58
CA MET A 39 2.18 5.46 8.41
C MET A 39 2.52 6.86 8.96
N THR A 40 3.77 7.10 9.33
CA THR A 40 4.23 8.44 9.72
C THR A 40 4.14 9.41 8.54
N TRP A 41 4.50 8.97 7.34
CA TRP A 41 4.35 9.79 6.14
C TRP A 41 2.88 10.08 5.83
N CYS A 42 2.00 9.08 5.94
CA CYS A 42 0.56 9.26 5.72
C CYS A 42 -0.06 10.28 6.68
N PHE A 43 0.32 10.24 7.96
CA PHE A 43 -0.05 11.25 8.93
C PHE A 43 0.48 12.65 8.53
N GLY A 44 1.75 12.76 8.15
CA GLY A 44 2.35 14.03 7.71
C GLY A 44 1.72 14.63 6.43
N ARG A 45 1.10 13.79 5.60
CA ARG A 45 0.38 14.19 4.38
C ARG A 45 -1.12 14.46 4.61
N GLY A 46 -1.63 14.14 5.81
CA GLY A 46 -3.03 14.32 6.17
C GLY A 46 -3.97 13.21 5.69
N TYR A 47 -3.44 12.04 5.32
CA TYR A 47 -4.27 10.86 5.03
C TYR A 47 -4.81 10.21 6.31
N LEU A 48 -4.13 10.42 7.43
CA LEU A 48 -4.56 9.96 8.75
C LEU A 48 -4.86 11.16 9.65
N THR A 49 -5.93 11.06 10.43
CA THR A 49 -6.17 11.95 11.57
C THR A 49 -5.19 11.67 12.71
N GLY A 50 -5.08 12.61 13.66
CA GLY A 50 -4.28 12.40 14.87
C GLY A 50 -4.73 11.19 15.69
N ASP A 51 -6.04 10.97 15.78
CA ASP A 51 -6.61 9.83 16.52
C ASP A 51 -6.29 8.49 15.83
N GLN A 52 -6.43 8.42 14.51
CA GLN A 52 -6.04 7.23 13.74
C GLN A 52 -4.55 6.92 13.87
N TYR A 53 -3.68 7.93 13.73
CA TYR A 53 -2.24 7.72 13.87
C TYR A 53 -1.85 7.28 15.29
N ASN A 54 -2.47 7.86 16.32
CA ASN A 54 -2.23 7.46 17.70
C ASN A 54 -2.71 6.03 18.00
N ALA A 55 -3.84 5.60 17.43
CA ALA A 55 -4.32 4.23 17.52
C ALA A 55 -3.32 3.25 16.88
N TRP A 56 -2.86 3.54 15.66
CA TRP A 56 -1.83 2.74 15.00
C TRP A 56 -0.53 2.67 15.83
N VAL A 57 -0.04 3.79 16.37
CA VAL A 57 1.17 3.82 17.20
C VAL A 57 1.01 2.98 18.46
N ALA A 58 -0.18 2.97 19.08
CA ALA A 58 -0.45 2.16 20.26
C ALA A 58 -0.33 0.67 19.94
N ASP A 59 -0.99 0.21 18.89
CA ASP A 59 -0.99 -1.20 18.50
C ASP A 59 0.39 -1.66 17.99
N TYR A 60 1.05 -0.83 17.19
CA TYR A 60 2.42 -1.09 16.71
C TYR A 60 3.42 -1.26 17.86
N ARG A 61 3.29 -0.47 18.93
CA ARG A 61 4.17 -0.58 20.11
C ARG A 61 3.85 -1.79 20.98
N MET A 62 2.58 -2.20 21.04
CA MET A 62 2.16 -3.34 21.84
C MET A 62 2.45 -4.68 21.15
N GLN A 63 2.88 -4.67 19.88
CA GLN A 63 3.07 -5.88 19.06
C GLN A 63 1.79 -6.73 18.98
N THR A 64 0.63 -6.09 19.11
CA THR A 64 -0.70 -6.73 19.08
C THR A 64 -1.35 -6.64 17.71
N LEU A 65 -0.60 -6.17 16.70
CA LEU A 65 -1.10 -6.03 15.35
C LEU A 65 -1.38 -7.41 14.76
N GLU A 66 -2.64 -7.70 14.46
CA GLU A 66 -3.00 -8.61 13.35
C GLU A 66 -2.50 -8.01 12.01
N ALA A 67 -2.29 -6.69 11.97
CA ALA A 67 -1.84 -5.88 10.84
C ALA A 67 -0.32 -5.60 10.79
N THR A 68 0.54 -6.60 11.07
CA THR A 68 1.95 -6.49 10.64
C THR A 68 2.08 -6.57 9.13
N ASP A 69 1.09 -7.19 8.49
CA ASP A 69 1.02 -7.38 7.05
C ASP A 69 0.52 -6.09 6.41
N GLU A 70 1.26 -5.62 5.42
CA GLU A 70 1.14 -4.26 4.91
C GLU A 70 -0.18 -3.98 4.19
N ASN A 71 -0.84 -5.04 3.74
CA ASN A 71 -2.16 -4.98 3.14
C ASN A 71 -3.22 -4.39 4.10
N TYR A 72 -3.27 -4.81 5.36
CA TYR A 72 -4.34 -4.42 6.29
C TYR A 72 -4.34 -2.94 6.66
N PHE A 73 -3.17 -2.33 6.90
CA PHE A 73 -3.12 -0.90 7.25
C PHE A 73 -3.16 0.02 6.03
N VAL A 74 -2.96 -0.50 4.81
CA VAL A 74 -3.12 0.26 3.57
C VAL A 74 -4.59 0.26 3.12
N TYR A 75 -5.22 -0.92 3.11
CA TYR A 75 -6.57 -1.13 2.61
C TYR A 75 -7.26 -2.28 3.35
N THR A 76 -8.44 -2.02 3.92
CA THR A 76 -9.19 -3.04 4.66
C THR A 76 -10.69 -2.77 4.63
N ASP A 77 -11.49 -3.80 4.82
CA ASP A 77 -12.93 -3.72 5.11
C ASP A 77 -13.24 -3.75 6.61
N ASP A 78 -12.27 -4.10 7.45
CA ASP A 78 -12.44 -4.25 8.90
C ASP A 78 -12.11 -2.95 9.66
N ALA A 79 -13.03 -1.99 9.59
CA ALA A 79 -12.93 -0.72 10.28
C ALA A 79 -12.89 -0.86 11.81
N GLU A 80 -13.44 -1.94 12.37
CA GLU A 80 -13.51 -2.17 13.82
C GLU A 80 -12.16 -2.65 14.36
N SER A 81 -11.52 -3.58 13.65
CA SER A 81 -10.21 -4.14 14.05
C SER A 81 -9.04 -3.26 13.60
N VAL A 82 -9.15 -2.57 12.46
CA VAL A 82 -8.09 -1.75 11.88
C VAL A 82 -8.58 -0.32 11.61
N PRO A 83 -8.97 0.44 12.66
CA PRO A 83 -9.57 1.77 12.52
C PRO A 83 -8.60 2.84 11.96
N TYR A 84 -7.33 2.49 11.86
CA TYR A 84 -6.25 3.34 11.37
C TYR A 84 -5.79 3.00 9.95
N ALA A 85 -6.48 2.10 9.25
CA ALA A 85 -6.19 1.86 7.84
C ALA A 85 -6.31 3.16 7.03
N VAL A 86 -5.41 3.32 6.06
CA VAL A 86 -5.34 4.53 5.22
C VAL A 86 -6.58 4.67 4.35
N VAL A 87 -7.09 3.55 3.85
CA VAL A 87 -8.39 3.47 3.17
C VAL A 87 -9.18 2.33 3.77
N ILE A 88 -10.42 2.62 4.16
CA ILE A 88 -11.39 1.66 4.67
C ILE A 88 -12.49 1.51 3.64
N ASP A 89 -12.74 0.29 3.19
CA ASP A 89 -13.84 -0.08 2.32
C ASP A 89 -14.77 -1.10 3.00
N GLU A 90 -15.74 -0.60 3.77
CA GLU A 90 -16.76 -1.42 4.43
C GLU A 90 -17.64 -2.24 3.44
N ASN A 91 -17.54 -1.96 2.14
CA ASN A 91 -18.26 -2.67 1.08
C ASN A 91 -17.30 -3.37 0.09
N MET A 92 -16.11 -3.78 0.53
CA MET A 92 -15.08 -4.42 -0.32
C MET A 92 -15.59 -5.61 -1.14
N HIS A 93 -16.60 -6.33 -0.64
CA HIS A 93 -17.22 -7.46 -1.35
C HIS A 93 -18.32 -7.08 -2.35
N SER A 94 -18.66 -5.80 -2.46
CA SER A 94 -19.54 -5.31 -3.52
C SER A 94 -18.75 -5.12 -4.82
N SER A 95 -19.33 -5.50 -5.94
CA SER A 95 -18.70 -5.44 -7.28
C SER A 95 -18.35 -4.04 -7.78
N ASP A 96 -18.62 -3.00 -6.99
CA ASP A 96 -18.72 -1.62 -7.46
C ASP A 96 -17.59 -0.72 -6.91
N ASN A 97 -16.61 -1.26 -6.17
CA ASN A 97 -15.71 -0.43 -5.34
C ASN A 97 -14.20 -0.50 -5.70
N ASP A 98 -13.89 -0.68 -6.98
CA ASP A 98 -12.51 -0.59 -7.51
C ASP A 98 -11.85 0.77 -7.20
N ASP A 99 -12.65 1.82 -7.00
CA ASP A 99 -12.22 3.19 -6.74
C ASP A 99 -11.46 3.35 -5.39
N LEU A 100 -11.87 2.62 -4.34
CA LEU A 100 -11.21 2.71 -3.03
C LEU A 100 -9.90 1.94 -3.01
N TYR A 101 -9.86 0.78 -3.67
CA TYR A 101 -8.60 0.06 -3.87
C TYR A 101 -7.62 0.89 -4.68
N GLU A 102 -8.06 1.47 -5.81
CA GLU A 102 -7.23 2.38 -6.61
C GLU A 102 -6.71 3.55 -5.78
N LYS A 103 -7.56 4.15 -4.95
CA LYS A 103 -7.15 5.22 -4.04
C LYS A 103 -6.06 4.77 -3.07
N ALA A 104 -6.17 3.56 -2.50
CA ALA A 104 -5.16 3.01 -1.62
C ALA A 104 -3.82 2.86 -2.35
N ILE A 105 -3.84 2.28 -3.55
CA ILE A 105 -2.64 2.12 -4.38
C ILE A 105 -2.06 3.46 -4.81
N ALA A 106 -2.89 4.46 -5.13
CA ALA A 106 -2.44 5.80 -5.46
C ALA A 106 -1.69 6.47 -4.28
N ILE A 107 -2.13 6.24 -3.03
CA ILE A 107 -1.44 6.75 -1.84
C ILE A 107 -0.09 6.04 -1.64
N VAL A 108 -0.04 4.72 -1.84
CA VAL A 108 1.22 3.94 -1.84
C VAL A 108 2.17 4.43 -2.93
N GLY A 109 1.66 4.66 -4.15
CA GLY A 109 2.42 5.20 -5.26
C GLY A 109 2.95 6.59 -5.00
N GLU A 110 2.14 7.48 -4.41
CA GLU A 110 2.62 8.80 -4.00
C GLU A 110 3.77 8.68 -2.98
N PHE A 111 3.68 7.77 -2.01
CA PHE A 111 4.74 7.52 -1.04
C PHE A 111 6.02 7.00 -1.71
N ILE A 112 5.91 5.93 -2.51
CA ILE A 112 7.05 5.28 -3.17
C ILE A 112 7.78 6.25 -4.09
N LEU A 113 7.04 7.01 -4.90
CA LEU A 113 7.62 8.00 -5.82
C LEU A 113 8.18 9.24 -5.12
N SER A 114 7.75 9.52 -3.89
CA SER A 114 8.24 10.67 -3.12
C SER A 114 9.57 10.42 -2.43
N ILE A 115 10.01 9.16 -2.31
CA ILE A 115 11.19 8.75 -1.56
C ILE A 115 12.08 7.86 -2.43
N ASP A 116 13.23 8.38 -2.85
CA ASP A 116 14.13 7.74 -3.84
C ASP A 116 14.43 6.27 -3.52
N VAL A 117 14.72 5.92 -2.26
CA VAL A 117 15.01 4.53 -1.86
C VAL A 117 13.84 3.57 -2.09
N TYR A 118 12.60 4.05 -1.98
CA TYR A 118 11.42 3.22 -2.28
C TYR A 118 11.18 3.11 -3.78
N GLY A 119 11.42 4.19 -4.55
CA GLY A 119 11.38 4.15 -6.00
C GLY A 119 12.39 3.16 -6.59
N GLU A 120 13.63 3.14 -6.07
CA GLU A 120 14.65 2.16 -6.46
C GLU A 120 14.22 0.73 -6.15
N ARG A 121 13.72 0.48 -4.93
CA ARG A 121 13.22 -0.85 -4.52
C ARG A 121 12.05 -1.32 -5.38
N TRP A 122 11.15 -0.40 -5.75
CA TRP A 122 10.01 -0.70 -6.60
C TRP A 122 10.47 -1.14 -7.99
N ASN A 123 11.39 -0.37 -8.60
CA ASN A 123 11.95 -0.73 -9.90
C ASN A 123 12.64 -2.11 -9.86
N ASP A 124 13.45 -2.37 -8.82
CA ASP A 124 14.10 -3.68 -8.64
C ASP A 124 13.09 -4.82 -8.46
N PHE A 125 11.99 -4.56 -7.75
CA PHE A 125 10.91 -5.53 -7.54
C PHE A 125 10.21 -5.87 -8.85
N VAL A 126 9.73 -4.87 -9.60
CA VAL A 126 9.04 -5.06 -10.88
C VAL A 126 9.93 -5.78 -11.89
N GLN A 127 11.23 -5.45 -11.95
CA GLN A 127 12.17 -6.16 -12.82
C GLN A 127 12.33 -7.63 -12.44
N LYS A 128 12.30 -7.99 -11.15
CA LYS A 128 12.36 -9.40 -10.72
C LYS A 128 11.11 -10.15 -11.13
N VAL A 129 9.92 -9.59 -10.90
CA VAL A 129 8.66 -10.22 -11.28
C VAL A 129 8.65 -10.54 -12.78
N LYS A 130 9.02 -9.56 -13.62
CA LYS A 130 9.07 -9.74 -15.08
C LYS A 130 10.10 -10.77 -15.56
N ASN A 131 11.22 -10.90 -14.85
CA ASN A 131 12.27 -11.86 -15.22
C ASN A 131 12.00 -13.27 -14.68
N ASP A 132 11.28 -13.41 -13.57
CA ASP A 132 10.91 -14.72 -13.00
C ASP A 132 9.88 -15.42 -13.90
N ASP A 133 9.02 -14.68 -14.61
CA ASP A 133 8.11 -15.20 -15.64
C ASP A 133 8.84 -15.75 -16.89
N GLU A 134 10.11 -15.38 -17.14
CA GLU A 134 10.89 -15.87 -18.29
C GLU A 134 11.57 -17.24 -18.04
N VAL A 135 11.51 -17.79 -16.83
CA VAL A 135 12.26 -19.01 -16.45
C VAL A 135 11.44 -20.30 -16.60
N ASP A 136 10.14 -20.19 -16.86
CA ASP A 136 9.20 -21.32 -16.97
C ASP A 136 8.80 -21.72 -18.42
N GLU A 137 9.63 -21.41 -19.44
CA GLU A 137 9.48 -21.93 -20.83
C GLU A 137 10.44 -23.07 -21.21
#